data_AF-A0A958T367-F1
#
_entry.id   AF-A0A958T367-F1
#
_cell.length_a   1.000
_cell.length_b   1.000
_cell.length_c   1.000
_cell.angle_alpha   90.00
_cell.angle_beta   90.00
_cell.angle_gamma   90.00
#
_symmetry.space_group_name_H-M   'P 1'
#
loop_
_entity.id
_entity.type
_entity.pdbx_description
1 polymer ?
#
loop_
_entity_poly.entity_id
_entity_poly.type
_entity_poly.pdbx_seq_one_letter_code
_entity_poly.pdbx_strand_id
1 'polypeptide(L)'
;TFSLHIFILNFFKQPLFGDKIVLSYVVNALLAGTIFFSLQKLKERYKTQIGFLFLFGSALKFVVFFSLFFPYYKADGVMDKLEFAAFFVPYVVCLVLETYSLSQMLNKMS
;
A
#
# COMPACT_ATOMS: atom_id res chain seq x y z
N THR A 1 -8.31 1.91 9.28
CA THR A 1 -8.25 0.50 8.83
C THR A 1 -7.37 -0.37 9.73
N PHE A 2 -6.25 0.14 10.27
CA PHE A 2 -5.41 -0.62 11.22
C PHE A 2 -6.20 -1.17 12.42
N SER A 3 -6.95 -0.32 13.14
CA SER A 3 -7.73 -0.76 14.31
C SER A 3 -8.77 -1.83 13.99
N LEU A 4 -9.38 -1.77 12.80
CA LEU A 4 -10.32 -2.79 12.32
C LEU A 4 -9.60 -4.13 12.05
N HIS A 5 -8.42 -4.09 11.45
CA HIS A 5 -7.61 -5.27 11.19
C HIS A 5 -7.19 -5.94 12.51
N ILE A 6 -6.72 -5.17 13.49
CA ILE A 6 -6.39 -5.67 14.84
C ILE A 6 -7.63 -6.24 15.54
N PHE A 7 -8.78 -5.58 15.44
CA PHE A 7 -10.03 -6.08 16.01
C PHE A 7 -10.44 -7.43 15.43
N ILE A 8 -10.31 -7.61 14.11
CA ILE A 8 -10.58 -8.89 13.45
C ILE A 8 -9.63 -9.97 13.94
N LEU A 9 -8.31 -9.69 14.03
CA LEU A 9 -7.33 -10.64 14.57
C LEU A 9 -7.67 -11.05 16.01
N ASN A 10 -8.07 -10.08 16.84
CA ASN A 10 -8.50 -10.34 18.21
C ASN A 10 -9.74 -11.24 18.28
N PHE A 11 -10.74 -10.99 17.42
CA PHE A 11 -11.95 -11.80 17.34
C PHE A 11 -11.65 -13.27 17.01
N PHE A 12 -10.69 -13.51 16.11
CA PHE A 12 -10.25 -14.85 15.73
C PHE A 12 -9.13 -15.42 16.63
N LYS A 13 -8.76 -14.73 17.72
CA LYS A 13 -7.67 -15.10 18.64
C LYS A 13 -6.31 -15.32 17.94
N GLN A 14 -6.06 -14.57 16.87
CA GLN A 14 -4.79 -14.59 16.13
C GLN A 14 -3.77 -13.61 16.75
N PRO A 15 -2.47 -13.76 16.47
CA PRO A 15 -1.44 -12.83 16.93
C PRO A 15 -1.71 -11.39 16.46
N LEU A 16 -1.91 -10.46 17.40
CA LEU A 16 -2.32 -9.08 17.09
C LEU A 16 -1.24 -8.28 16.34
N PHE A 17 0.03 -8.49 16.68
CA PHE A 17 1.18 -7.77 16.12
C PHE A 17 2.14 -8.71 15.37
N GLY A 18 1.62 -9.86 14.92
CA GLY A 18 2.36 -10.81 14.08
C GLY A 18 2.66 -10.26 12.69
N ASP A 19 3.42 -11.04 11.92
CA ASP A 19 3.56 -10.89 10.47
C ASP A 19 3.96 -9.49 10.00
N LYS A 20 4.72 -8.77 10.83
CA LYS A 20 5.17 -7.39 10.58
C LYS A 20 4.02 -6.43 10.23
N ILE A 21 2.81 -6.67 10.76
CA ILE A 21 1.62 -5.86 10.45
C ILE A 21 1.84 -4.36 10.70
N VAL A 22 2.47 -3.99 11.82
CA VAL A 22 2.75 -2.57 12.12
C VAL A 22 3.67 -1.95 11.07
N LEU A 23 4.76 -2.65 10.73
CA LEU A 23 5.72 -2.19 9.72
C LEU A 23 5.04 -2.08 8.35
N SER A 24 4.20 -3.04 7.98
CA SER A 24 3.43 -3.02 6.75
C SER A 24 2.55 -1.78 6.63
N TYR A 25 1.78 -1.44 7.68
CA TYR A 25 0.93 -0.24 7.68
C TYR A 25 1.75 1.05 7.56
N VAL A 26 2.87 1.14 8.29
CA VAL A 26 3.76 2.30 8.23
C VAL A 26 4.38 2.46 6.84
N VAL A 27 4.93 1.39 6.28
CA VAL A 27 5.57 1.41 4.95
C VAL A 27 4.55 1.75 3.86
N ASN A 28 3.36 1.13 3.88
CA ASN A 28 2.32 1.43 2.90
C ASN A 28 1.82 2.88 3.01
N ALA A 29 1.65 3.41 4.22
CA ALA A 29 1.28 4.81 4.42
C ALA A 29 2.36 5.77 3.92
N LEU A 30 3.64 5.50 4.22
CA LEU A 30 4.77 6.33 3.76
C LEU A 30 4.93 6.30 2.24
N LEU A 31 4.87 5.12 1.63
CA LEU A 31 4.91 4.99 0.16
C LEU A 31 3.75 5.73 -0.47
N ALA A 32 2.54 5.57 0.08
CA ALA A 32 1.38 6.22 -0.46
C ALA A 32 1.44 7.74 -0.33
N GLY A 33 1.86 8.25 0.83
CA GLY A 33 2.11 9.68 1.03
C GLY A 33 3.17 10.22 0.07
N THR A 34 4.25 9.48 -0.16
CA THR A 34 5.33 9.86 -1.08
C THR A 34 4.84 9.92 -2.53
N ILE A 35 4.07 8.91 -2.97
CA ILE A 35 3.50 8.87 -4.33
C ILE A 35 2.52 10.01 -4.50
N PHE A 36 1.56 10.18 -3.57
CA PHE A 36 0.59 11.26 -3.63
C PHE A 36 1.25 12.64 -3.67
N PHE A 37 2.24 12.89 -2.81
CA PHE A 37 3.00 14.13 -2.79
C PHE A 37 3.73 14.37 -4.12
N SER A 38 4.37 13.33 -4.65
CA SER A 38 5.07 13.39 -5.95
C SER A 38 4.10 13.72 -7.08
N LEU A 39 2.92 13.09 -7.10
CA LEU A 39 1.88 13.38 -8.08
C LEU A 39 1.40 14.83 -7.98
N GLN A 40 1.13 15.34 -6.77
CA GLN A 40 0.69 16.73 -6.58
C GLN A 40 1.72 17.75 -7.07
N LYS A 41 3.01 17.47 -6.85
CA LYS A 41 4.11 18.34 -7.31
C LYS A 41 4.30 18.29 -8.82
N LEU A 42 4.08 17.11 -9.43
CA LEU A 42 4.38 16.86 -10.83
C LEU A 42 3.16 17.03 -11.76
N LYS A 43 1.95 17.14 -11.21
CA LYS A 43 0.70 17.25 -11.99
C LYS A 43 0.73 18.38 -13.01
N GLU A 44 1.25 19.57 -12.65
CA GLU A 44 1.26 20.72 -13.57
C GLU A 44 2.29 20.54 -14.69
N ARG A 45 3.42 19.87 -14.40
CA ARG A 45 4.50 19.66 -15.36
C ARG A 45 4.24 18.48 -16.30
N TYR A 46 3.53 17.46 -15.84
CA TYR A 46 3.33 16.20 -16.54
C TYR A 46 1.85 15.79 -16.63
N LYS A 47 0.94 16.76 -16.92
CA LYS A 47 -0.53 16.53 -16.94
C LYS A 47 -0.95 15.28 -17.71
N THR A 48 -0.44 15.10 -18.93
CA THR A 48 -0.80 13.97 -19.80
C THR A 48 -0.21 12.64 -19.35
N GLN A 49 0.84 12.65 -18.52
CA GLN A 49 1.59 11.46 -18.11
C GLN A 49 1.36 11.09 -16.65
N ILE A 50 0.55 11.86 -15.92
CA ILE A 50 0.37 11.70 -14.47
C ILE A 50 -0.15 10.32 -14.08
N GLY A 51 -0.96 9.69 -14.93
CA GLY A 51 -1.38 8.30 -14.78
C GLY A 51 -0.22 7.31 -14.85
N PHE A 52 0.74 7.52 -15.76
CA PHE A 52 1.96 6.70 -15.84
C PHE A 52 2.86 6.88 -14.61
N LEU A 53 2.99 8.11 -14.09
CA LEU A 53 3.72 8.34 -12.83
C LEU A 53 3.08 7.59 -11.66
N PHE A 54 1.75 7.56 -11.58
CA PHE A 54 1.03 6.80 -10.56
C PHE A 54 1.25 5.30 -10.70
N LEU A 55 1.20 4.77 -11.92
CA LEU A 55 1.48 3.35 -12.19
C LEU A 55 2.92 2.98 -11.80
N PHE A 56 3.89 3.81 -12.14
CA PHE A 56 5.29 3.60 -11.74
C PHE A 56 5.46 3.63 -10.21
N GLY A 57 4.85 4.60 -9.54
CA GLY A 57 4.83 4.67 -8.07
C GLY A 57 4.17 3.44 -7.44
N SER A 58 3.07 2.95 -8.02
CA SER A 58 2.39 1.74 -7.56
C SER A 58 3.24 0.48 -7.78
N ALA A 59 3.96 0.40 -8.90
CA ALA A 59 4.92 -0.68 -9.16
C ALA A 59 6.06 -0.71 -8.13
N LEU A 60 6.53 0.47 -7.69
CA LEU A 60 7.55 0.55 -6.65
C LEU A 60 7.10 -0.07 -5.32
N LYS A 61 5.79 -0.03 -4.99
CA LYS A 61 5.26 -0.72 -3.80
C LYS A 61 5.49 -2.23 -3.86
N PHE A 62 5.37 -2.82 -5.04
CA PHE A 62 5.69 -4.24 -5.24
C PHE A 62 7.18 -4.52 -5.09
N VAL A 63 8.06 -3.62 -5.56
CA VAL A 63 9.51 -3.77 -5.33
C VAL A 63 9.82 -3.78 -3.84
N VAL A 64 9.20 -2.88 -3.06
CA VAL A 64 9.35 -2.84 -1.60
C VAL A 64 8.80 -4.11 -0.94
N PHE A 65 7.65 -4.61 -1.41
CA PHE A 65 7.12 -5.90 -0.97
C PHE A 65 8.13 -7.03 -1.17
N PHE A 66 8.62 -7.21 -2.40
CA PHE A 66 9.55 -8.29 -2.75
C PHE A 66 10.89 -8.18 -2.02
N SER A 67 11.29 -6.96 -1.64
CA SER A 67 12.58 -6.72 -0.97
C SER A 67 12.49 -6.87 0.55
N LEU A 68 11.42 -6.34 1.19
CA LEU A 68 11.33 -6.24 2.66
C LEU A 68 10.41 -7.27 3.31
N PHE A 69 9.36 -7.71 2.62
CA PHE A 69 8.32 -8.56 3.21
C PHE A 69 8.37 -9.99 2.67
N PHE A 70 8.51 -10.16 1.36
CA PHE A 70 8.51 -11.47 0.72
C PHE A 70 9.57 -12.45 1.24
N PRO A 71 10.83 -12.04 1.52
CA PRO A 71 11.82 -12.96 2.07
C PRO A 71 11.46 -13.47 3.47
N TYR A 72 10.74 -12.65 4.25
CA TYR A 72 10.26 -13.02 5.58
C TYR A 72 9.03 -13.92 5.50
N TYR A 73 8.04 -13.56 4.68
CA TYR A 73 6.81 -14.35 4.48
C TYR A 73 7.02 -15.66 3.73
N LYS A 74 8.22 -15.91 3.20
CA LYS A 74 8.56 -17.18 2.54
C LYS A 74 9.72 -17.87 3.24
N ALA A 75 10.03 -17.49 4.48
CA ALA A 75 11.14 -18.06 5.23
C ALA A 75 10.96 -19.56 5.50
N ASP A 76 9.72 -20.03 5.63
CA ASP A 76 9.33 -21.43 5.79
C ASP A 76 8.98 -22.13 4.46
N GLY A 77 9.14 -21.42 3.33
CA GLY A 77 8.83 -21.90 1.99
C GLY A 77 7.39 -21.65 1.51
N VAL A 78 6.47 -21.23 2.38
CA VAL A 78 5.05 -21.02 2.04
C VAL A 78 4.50 -19.78 2.72
N MET A 79 3.99 -18.83 1.95
CA MET A 79 3.34 -17.65 2.50
C MET A 79 1.94 -17.98 3.04
N ASP A 80 1.73 -17.71 4.33
CA ASP A 80 0.43 -17.91 4.98
C ASP A 80 -0.57 -16.79 4.63
N LYS A 81 -1.86 -17.08 4.82
CA LYS A 81 -2.96 -16.14 4.61
C LYS A 81 -2.86 -14.92 5.53
N LEU A 82 -2.39 -15.08 6.77
CA LEU A 82 -2.24 -13.96 7.71
C LEU A 82 -1.11 -13.04 7.28
N GLU A 83 0.01 -13.59 6.84
CA GLU A 83 1.14 -12.84 6.28
C GLU A 83 0.75 -12.06 5.03
N PHE A 84 0.01 -12.70 4.13
CA PHE A 84 -0.56 -12.05 2.96
C PHE A 84 -1.49 -10.90 3.36
N ALA A 85 -2.43 -11.13 4.28
CA ALA A 85 -3.36 -10.11 4.73
C ALA A 85 -2.65 -8.94 5.41
N ALA A 86 -1.63 -9.21 6.24
CA ALA A 86 -0.85 -8.20 6.95
C ALA A 86 -0.22 -7.18 5.99
N PHE A 87 0.21 -7.60 4.80
CA PHE A 87 0.72 -6.69 3.77
C PHE A 87 -0.35 -6.13 2.83
N PHE A 88 -1.20 -6.98 2.27
CA PHE A 88 -2.07 -6.59 1.18
C PHE A 88 -3.30 -5.79 1.63
N VAL A 89 -3.78 -5.95 2.87
CA VAL A 89 -4.88 -5.13 3.40
C VAL A 89 -4.53 -3.64 3.44
N PRO A 90 -3.46 -3.18 4.11
CA PRO A 90 -3.08 -1.76 4.07
C PRO A 90 -2.72 -1.30 2.67
N TYR A 91 -2.06 -2.13 1.86
CA TYR A 91 -1.72 -1.81 0.47
C TYR A 91 -2.96 -1.48 -0.38
N VAL A 92 -3.97 -2.36 -0.41
CA VAL A 92 -5.18 -2.16 -1.22
C VAL A 92 -5.94 -0.93 -0.75
N VAL A 93 -6.05 -0.71 0.56
CA VAL A 93 -6.71 0.48 1.11
C VAL A 93 -6.02 1.76 0.61
N CYS A 94 -4.70 1.84 0.72
CA CYS A 94 -3.94 2.99 0.22
C CYS A 94 -4.11 3.16 -1.29
N LEU A 95 -4.02 2.07 -2.06
CA LEU A 95 -4.14 2.10 -3.51
C LEU A 95 -5.52 2.59 -3.97
N VAL A 96 -6.59 2.15 -3.32
CA VAL A 96 -7.95 2.60 -3.61
C VAL A 96 -8.08 4.10 -3.34
N LEU A 97 -7.57 4.58 -2.20
CA LEU A 97 -7.61 6.01 -1.85
C LEU A 97 -6.81 6.87 -2.83
N GLU A 98 -5.63 6.42 -3.24
CA GLU A 98 -4.81 7.11 -4.24
C GLU A 98 -5.49 7.13 -5.60
N THR A 99 -6.02 5.99 -6.04
CA THR A 99 -6.71 5.86 -7.34
C THR A 99 -7.93 6.78 -7.39
N TYR A 100 -8.73 6.80 -6.32
CA TYR A 100 -9.86 7.71 -6.18
C TYR A 100 -9.42 9.18 -6.23
N SER A 101 -8.36 9.52 -5.47
CA SER A 101 -7.84 10.88 -5.42
C SER A 101 -7.25 11.33 -6.76
N LEU A 102 -6.55 10.44 -7.47
CA LEU A 102 -6.02 10.67 -8.80
C LEU A 102 -7.14 10.87 -9.82
N SER A 103 -8.18 10.03 -9.78
CA SER A 103 -9.36 10.16 -10.66
C SER A 103 -10.03 11.53 -10.48
N GLN A 104 -10.24 11.96 -9.23
CA GLN A 104 -10.77 13.29 -8.95
C GLN A 104 -9.83 14.41 -9.41
N MET A 105 -8.52 14.25 -9.24
CA MET A 105 -7.52 15.22 -9.71
C MET A 105 -7.54 15.35 -11.23
N LEU A 106 -7.61 14.24 -11.96
CA LEU A 106 -7.71 14.21 -13.42
C LEU A 106 -8.99 14.87 -13.92
N ASN A 107 -10.14 14.55 -13.31
CA ASN A 107 -11.43 15.15 -13.69
C ASN A 107 -11.46 16.68 -13.50
N LYS A 108 -10.70 17.23 -12.54
CA LYS A 108 -10.58 18.68 -12.33
C LYS A 108 -9.58 19.36 -13.26
N MET A 109 -8.70 18.59 -13.91
CA MET A 109 -7.73 19.09 -14.88
C MET A 109 -8.24 19.00 -16.32
N SER A 110 -9.28 18.21 -16.57
CA SER A 110 -10.05 18.19 -17.81
C SER A 110 -10.96 19.40 -17.91
#